data_AF-A0AAP0RFG6-F1
#
_entry.id   AF-A0AAP0RFG6-F1
#
_cell.length_a   1.000
_cell.length_b   1.000
_cell.length_c   1.000
_cell.angle_alpha   90.00
_cell.angle_beta   90.00
_cell.angle_gamma   90.00
#
_symmetry.space_group_name_H-M   'P 1'
#
loop_
_entity.id
_entity.type
_entity.pdbx_description
1 polymer ?
#
loop_
_entity_poly.entity_id
_entity_poly.type
_entity_poly.pdbx_seq_one_letter_code
_entity_poly.pdbx_strand_id
1 'polypeptide(L)'
;MARICGQTNCNFDANGQGRCETGDCNGVLECQGYGSPPNTLAKFVMNQPNNLDYVDISLVDGFNIPMDFSPTTNVCRGLRCSADINGQCPAELKAPGGCNNPCTVFKTNEYCCTDGLEAVGQQHSLDLQGKVSRCLQLPSR
;
A
#
# COMPACT_ATOMS: atom_id res chain seq x y z
N MET A 1 -12.62 -0.39 3.81
CA MET A 1 -11.23 -0.33 4.30
C MET A 1 -10.69 1.07 4.07
N ALA A 2 -9.95 1.63 5.02
CA ALA A 2 -9.31 2.92 4.85
C ALA A 2 -7.86 2.74 4.39
N ARG A 3 -7.31 3.76 3.70
CA ARG A 3 -5.96 3.76 3.16
C ARG A 3 -5.30 5.11 3.42
N ILE A 4 -4.02 5.07 3.79
CA ILE A 4 -3.12 6.23 3.83
C ILE A 4 -1.97 5.93 2.87
N CYS A 5 -1.61 6.90 2.05
CA CYS A 5 -0.48 6.80 1.13
C CYS A 5 0.17 8.17 0.95
N GLY A 6 1.45 8.17 0.60
CA GLY A 6 2.17 9.40 0.25
C GLY A 6 2.14 9.64 -1.26
N GLN A 7 2.04 10.92 -1.65
CA GLN A 7 2.16 11.37 -3.03
C GLN A 7 3.55 12.01 -3.25
N THR A 8 4.15 11.82 -4.42
CA THR A 8 5.47 12.41 -4.73
C THR A 8 5.42 13.28 -5.98
N ASN A 9 6.33 14.26 -6.04
CA ASN A 9 6.52 15.16 -7.18
C ASN A 9 5.21 15.80 -7.65
N CYS A 10 4.46 16.33 -6.69
CA CYS A 10 3.16 16.94 -6.92
C CYS A 10 3.27 18.42 -7.26
N ASN A 11 2.38 18.88 -8.14
CA ASN A 11 2.15 20.29 -8.39
C ASN A 11 0.64 20.56 -8.44
N PHE A 12 0.16 21.44 -7.57
CA PHE A 12 -1.24 21.84 -7.45
C PHE A 12 -1.38 23.35 -7.58
N ASP A 13 -2.48 23.79 -8.17
CA ASP A 13 -2.89 25.19 -8.21
C ASP A 13 -3.56 25.63 -6.89
N ALA A 14 -3.97 26.90 -6.82
CA ALA A 14 -4.64 27.45 -5.66
C ALA A 14 -6.03 26.84 -5.38
N ASN A 15 -6.62 26.13 -6.34
CA ASN A 15 -7.89 25.41 -6.18
C ASN A 15 -7.67 23.95 -5.76
N GLY A 16 -6.42 23.55 -5.51
CA GLY A 16 -6.07 22.17 -5.18
C GLY A 16 -6.16 21.21 -6.37
N GLN A 17 -6.15 21.71 -7.61
CA GLN A 17 -6.13 20.90 -8.83
C GLN A 17 -4.72 20.79 -9.38
N GLY A 18 -4.32 19.62 -9.86
CA GLY A 18 -2.94 19.38 -10.19
C GLY A 18 -2.65 17.95 -10.58
N ARG A 19 -1.41 17.52 -10.33
CA ARG A 19 -0.98 16.15 -10.57
C ARG A 19 0.23 15.79 -9.73
N CYS A 20 0.29 14.52 -9.33
CA CYS A 20 1.47 13.89 -8.75
C CYS A 20 2.07 12.83 -9.68
N GLU A 21 3.36 12.55 -9.52
CA GLU A 21 4.04 11.48 -10.25
C GLU A 21 3.63 10.11 -9.70
N THR A 22 3.54 9.97 -8.38
CA THR A 22 3.06 8.74 -7.72
C THR A 22 1.95 9.05 -6.72
N GLY A 23 1.03 8.11 -6.52
CA GLY A 23 -0.06 8.24 -5.56
C GLY A 23 -1.16 9.25 -5.95
N ASP A 24 -1.14 9.78 -7.17
CA ASP A 24 -2.13 10.76 -7.65
C ASP A 24 -3.56 10.20 -7.53
N CYS A 25 -4.46 10.99 -6.95
CA CYS A 25 -5.84 10.58 -6.66
C CYS A 25 -6.86 11.36 -7.50
N ASN A 26 -6.65 11.38 -8.82
CA ASN A 26 -7.43 12.09 -9.84
C ASN A 26 -7.15 13.61 -9.90
N GLY A 27 -5.89 13.99 -9.72
CA GLY A 27 -5.44 15.36 -9.89
C GLY A 27 -6.03 16.36 -8.89
N VAL A 28 -6.44 15.87 -7.71
CA VAL A 28 -6.94 16.70 -6.61
C VAL A 28 -6.05 16.53 -5.38
N LEU A 29 -5.80 17.62 -4.66
CA LEU A 29 -5.05 17.60 -3.41
C LEU A 29 -5.83 16.85 -2.31
N GLU A 30 -7.14 17.08 -2.23
CA GLU A 30 -8.04 16.41 -1.29
C GLU A 30 -8.64 15.16 -1.91
N CYS A 31 -7.94 14.03 -1.76
CA CYS A 31 -8.35 12.75 -2.34
C CYS A 31 -9.77 12.34 -1.93
N GLN A 32 -10.63 12.12 -2.92
CA GLN A 32 -11.95 11.51 -2.76
C GLN A 32 -11.96 10.01 -3.11
N GLY A 33 -10.79 9.47 -3.47
CA GLY A 33 -10.61 8.08 -3.90
C GLY A 33 -9.19 7.59 -3.67
N TYR A 34 -8.90 6.40 -4.17
CA TYR A 34 -7.57 5.81 -4.04
C TYR A 34 -6.56 6.49 -4.97
N GLY A 35 -5.32 6.57 -4.50
CA GLY A 35 -4.20 7.02 -5.32
C GLY A 35 -3.79 5.98 -6.36
N SER A 36 -3.19 6.45 -7.44
CA SER A 36 -2.70 5.61 -8.54
C SER A 36 -1.37 4.92 -8.17
N PRO A 37 -1.17 3.64 -8.52
CA PRO A 37 0.12 2.95 -8.41
C PRO A 37 1.26 3.65 -9.18
N PRO A 38 2.52 3.50 -8.74
CA PRO A 38 2.94 2.78 -7.53
C PRO A 38 2.69 3.63 -6.26
N ASN A 39 2.13 3.03 -5.21
CA ASN A 39 1.99 3.69 -3.91
C ASN A 39 2.08 2.72 -2.73
N THR A 40 2.96 3.02 -1.78
CA THR A 40 3.03 2.29 -0.52
C THR A 40 1.79 2.62 0.31
N LEU A 41 1.01 1.60 0.69
CA LEU A 41 -0.25 1.79 1.41
C LEU A 41 -0.15 1.39 2.87
N ALA A 42 -0.57 2.26 3.78
CA ALA A 42 -1.03 1.85 5.11
C ALA A 42 -2.53 1.58 5.02
N LYS A 43 -2.95 0.33 5.22
CA LYS A 43 -4.37 -0.04 5.25
C LYS A 43 -4.80 -0.26 6.68
N PHE A 44 -6.03 0.13 6.97
CA PHE A 44 -6.62 -0.15 8.27
C PHE A 44 -8.12 -0.31 8.21
N VAL A 45 -8.63 -1.11 9.14
CA VAL A 45 -10.05 -1.25 9.43
C VAL A 45 -10.20 -1.26 10.94
N MET A 46 -10.93 -0.29 11.48
CA MET A 46 -11.11 -0.13 12.91
C MET A 46 -12.38 -0.85 13.38
N ASN A 47 -12.42 -1.18 14.67
CA ASN A 47 -13.61 -1.68 15.38
C ASN A 47 -14.29 -2.87 14.69
N GLN A 48 -13.49 -3.85 14.28
CA GLN A 48 -13.95 -5.13 13.76
C GLN A 48 -14.40 -6.04 14.91
N PRO A 49 -15.01 -7.22 14.65
CA PRO A 49 -15.50 -8.12 15.69
C PRO A 49 -14.46 -8.39 16.79
N ASN A 50 -14.94 -8.55 18.03
CA ASN A 50 -14.14 -8.60 19.26
C ASN A 50 -13.42 -7.30 19.60
N ASN A 51 -13.93 -6.16 19.09
CA ASN A 51 -13.31 -4.85 19.18
C ASN A 51 -11.86 -4.98 18.74
N LEU A 52 -11.63 -5.27 17.46
CA LEU A 52 -10.28 -5.42 16.91
C LEU A 52 -10.00 -4.41 15.80
N ASP A 53 -8.84 -3.77 15.83
CA ASP A 53 -8.33 -3.00 14.70
C ASP A 53 -7.38 -3.87 13.88
N TYR A 54 -7.54 -3.84 12.56
CA TYR A 54 -6.66 -4.51 11.63
C TYR A 54 -5.86 -3.46 10.88
N VAL A 55 -4.54 -3.60 10.90
CA VAL A 55 -3.60 -2.70 10.23
C VAL A 55 -2.60 -3.50 9.42
N ASP A 56 -2.26 -3.02 8.23
CA ASP A 56 -1.19 -3.57 7.40
C ASP A 56 -0.47 -2.47 6.60
N ILE A 57 0.78 -2.76 6.19
CA ILE A 57 1.43 -2.05 5.10
C ILE A 57 1.34 -2.96 3.88
N SER A 58 0.82 -2.45 2.76
CA SER A 58 0.57 -3.22 1.55
C SER A 58 1.32 -2.64 0.36
N LEU A 59 2.00 -3.54 -0.37
CA LEU A 59 2.68 -3.25 -1.62
C LEU A 59 1.96 -3.84 -2.84
N VAL A 60 0.68 -4.22 -2.68
CA VAL A 60 -0.16 -4.73 -3.76
C VAL A 60 -0.36 -3.68 -4.86
N ASP A 61 -0.37 -2.40 -4.47
CA ASP A 61 -0.45 -1.26 -5.38
C ASP A 61 0.95 -0.64 -5.64
N GLY A 62 2.02 -1.38 -5.37
CA GLY A 62 3.42 -0.96 -5.58
C GLY A 62 4.06 -0.28 -4.36
N PHE A 63 5.24 0.31 -4.58
CA PHE A 63 6.03 1.02 -3.59
C PHE A 63 6.54 2.34 -4.18
N ASN A 64 6.46 3.42 -3.41
CA ASN A 64 7.02 4.71 -3.78
C ASN A 64 7.85 5.32 -2.65
N ILE A 65 7.35 5.29 -1.42
CA ILE A 65 7.98 5.87 -0.24
C ILE A 65 8.08 4.80 0.87
N PRO A 66 9.20 4.73 1.61
CA PRO A 66 9.28 3.99 2.87
C PRO A 66 8.18 4.40 3.86
N MET A 67 7.62 3.43 4.58
CA MET A 67 6.53 3.68 5.52
C MET A 67 6.79 3.01 6.86
N ASP A 68 6.51 3.76 7.93
CA ASP A 68 6.35 3.24 9.28
C ASP A 68 4.89 3.52 9.69
N PHE A 69 4.16 2.47 10.04
CA PHE A 69 2.79 2.54 10.49
C PHE A 69 2.70 1.88 11.87
N SER A 70 2.87 2.70 12.89
CA SER A 70 2.94 2.27 14.29
C SER A 70 1.85 2.94 15.12
N PRO A 71 1.24 2.21 16.08
CA PRO A 71 0.41 2.85 17.08
C PRO A 71 1.25 3.81 17.92
N THR A 72 0.65 4.93 18.33
CA THR A 72 1.29 5.89 19.26
C THR A 72 1.25 5.40 20.71
N THR A 73 0.55 4.30 20.97
CA THR A 73 0.47 3.62 22.26
C THR A 73 1.23 2.29 22.19
N ASN A 74 1.72 1.81 23.32
CA ASN A 74 2.47 0.54 23.40
C ASN A 74 1.57 -0.71 23.37
N VAL A 75 0.35 -0.59 22.84
CA VAL A 75 -0.62 -1.69 22.85
C VAL A 75 -0.22 -2.80 21.89
N CYS A 76 0.54 -2.50 20.83
CA CYS A 76 0.95 -3.45 19.80
C CYS A 76 2.22 -3.02 19.06
N ARG A 77 2.78 -3.98 18.31
CA ARG A 77 3.96 -3.76 17.47
C ARG A 77 3.62 -2.93 16.24
N GLY A 78 4.46 -1.95 15.94
CA GLY A 78 4.42 -1.20 14.70
C GLY A 78 4.85 -1.98 13.45
N LEU A 79 4.35 -1.56 12.30
CA LEU A 79 4.72 -2.10 11.00
C LEU A 79 5.69 -1.15 10.31
N ARG A 80 6.70 -1.70 9.63
CA ARG A 80 7.69 -0.88 8.92
C ARG A 80 8.12 -1.55 7.63
N CYS A 81 8.02 -0.80 6.54
CA CYS A 81 8.55 -1.14 5.23
C CYS A 81 9.53 -0.04 4.81
N SER A 82 10.83 -0.26 5.07
CA SER A 82 11.86 0.77 4.86
C SER A 82 13.08 0.28 4.10
N ALA A 83 12.95 -0.81 3.34
CA ALA A 83 13.98 -1.24 2.41
C ALA A 83 14.04 -0.29 1.20
N ASP A 84 15.20 -0.20 0.55
CA ASP A 84 15.35 0.53 -0.72
C ASP A 84 14.78 -0.29 -1.88
N ILE A 85 13.45 -0.35 -1.93
CA ILE A 85 12.72 -1.08 -2.97
C ILE A 85 12.86 -0.37 -4.32
N ASN A 86 12.89 0.96 -4.36
CA ASN A 86 13.04 1.72 -5.60
C ASN A 86 14.41 1.45 -6.26
N GLY A 87 15.49 1.44 -5.47
CA GLY A 87 16.83 1.12 -5.96
C GLY A 87 16.98 -0.32 -6.42
N GLN A 88 16.27 -1.26 -5.78
CA GLN A 88 16.31 -2.70 -6.10
C GLN A 88 15.20 -3.15 -7.07
N CYS A 89 14.38 -2.22 -7.57
CA CYS A 89 13.23 -2.56 -8.38
C CYS A 89 13.66 -3.28 -9.68
N PRO A 90 13.10 -4.47 -10.00
CA PRO A 90 13.32 -5.13 -11.28
C PRO A 90 12.96 -4.23 -12.45
N ALA A 91 13.68 -4.34 -13.57
CA ALA A 91 13.51 -3.45 -14.70
C ALA A 91 12.08 -3.47 -15.26
N GLU A 92 11.44 -4.63 -15.21
CA GLU A 92 10.08 -4.89 -15.67
C GLU A 92 9.01 -4.20 -14.81
N LEU A 93 9.34 -3.86 -13.57
CA LEU A 93 8.42 -3.28 -12.59
C LEU A 93 8.71 -1.79 -12.32
N LYS A 94 9.80 -1.25 -12.85
CA LYS A 94 10.17 0.16 -12.63
C LYS A 94 9.11 1.11 -13.19
N ALA A 95 8.79 2.13 -12.40
CA ALA A 95 7.94 3.24 -12.79
C ALA A 95 8.59 4.58 -12.38
N PRO A 96 8.16 5.70 -12.97
CA PRO A 96 8.57 7.02 -12.49
C PRO A 96 8.28 7.16 -10.99
N GLY A 97 9.30 7.49 -10.19
CA GLY A 97 9.17 7.71 -8.75
C GLY A 97 8.88 6.47 -7.90
N GLY A 98 8.85 5.25 -8.46
CA GLY A 98 8.49 4.06 -7.69
C GLY A 98 8.71 2.71 -8.38
N CYS A 99 8.20 1.66 -7.73
CA CYS A 99 8.22 0.28 -8.20
C CYS A 99 6.81 -0.30 -8.19
N ASN A 100 6.30 -0.71 -9.35
CA ASN A 100 4.98 -1.31 -9.46
C ASN A 100 4.94 -2.72 -8.88
N ASN A 101 3.75 -3.15 -8.47
CA ASN A 101 3.49 -4.55 -8.22
C ASN A 101 3.33 -5.32 -9.55
N PRO A 102 3.75 -6.60 -9.63
CA PRO A 102 3.51 -7.46 -10.79
C PRO A 102 2.05 -7.50 -11.26
N CYS A 103 1.07 -7.45 -10.35
CA CYS A 103 -0.35 -7.41 -10.73
C CYS A 103 -0.68 -6.14 -11.55
N THR A 104 -0.13 -4.99 -11.16
CA THR A 104 -0.34 -3.71 -11.87
C THR A 104 0.19 -3.78 -13.30
N VAL A 105 1.32 -4.46 -13.51
CA VAL A 105 2.01 -4.54 -14.81
C VAL A 105 1.46 -5.67 -15.68
N PHE A 106 1.45 -6.90 -15.16
CA PHE A 106 1.17 -8.11 -15.93
C PHE A 106 -0.30 -8.50 -15.96
N LYS A 107 -1.10 -8.11 -14.96
CA LYS A 107 -2.56 -8.34 -14.89
C LYS A 107 -2.97 -9.81 -15.07
N THR A 108 -2.13 -10.74 -14.66
CA THR A 108 -2.43 -12.18 -14.69
C THR A 108 -3.02 -12.62 -13.34
N ASN A 109 -3.81 -13.70 -13.35
CA ASN A 109 -4.37 -14.26 -12.13
C ASN A 109 -3.27 -14.70 -11.13
N GLU A 110 -2.13 -15.18 -11.62
CA GLU A 110 -0.97 -15.54 -10.79
C GLU A 110 -0.50 -14.39 -9.88
N TYR A 111 -0.52 -13.15 -10.39
CA TYR A 111 -0.09 -11.98 -9.61
C TYR A 111 -1.25 -11.24 -8.93
N CYS A 112 -2.45 -11.32 -9.49
CA CYS A 112 -3.62 -10.58 -9.00
C CYS A 112 -4.58 -11.39 -8.14
N CYS A 113 -4.41 -12.72 -8.08
CA CYS A 113 -5.21 -13.65 -7.28
C CYS A 113 -6.74 -13.50 -7.49
N THR A 114 -7.20 -13.33 -8.73
CA THR A 114 -8.60 -13.07 -9.08
C THR A 114 -9.51 -14.30 -9.01
N ASP A 115 -8.97 -15.52 -9.14
CA ASP A 115 -9.78 -16.73 -9.33
C ASP A 115 -10.12 -17.47 -8.00
N GLY A 116 -9.82 -16.88 -6.85
CA GLY A 116 -10.31 -17.32 -5.53
C GLY A 116 -9.81 -18.67 -5.00
N LEU A 117 -9.18 -19.53 -5.83
CA LEU A 117 -8.66 -20.84 -5.41
C LEU A 117 -7.37 -20.77 -4.57
N GLU A 118 -6.78 -19.58 -4.42
CA GLU A 118 -5.72 -19.31 -3.44
C GLU A 118 -6.18 -18.40 -2.28
N ALA A 119 -7.48 -18.07 -2.21
CA ALA A 119 -8.02 -17.20 -1.16
C ALA A 119 -8.39 -17.97 0.14
N VAL A 120 -8.09 -19.26 0.23
CA VAL A 120 -8.24 -20.04 1.47
C VAL A 120 -6.90 -20.09 2.21
N GLY A 121 -6.73 -19.18 3.17
CA GLY A 121 -5.86 -19.43 4.32
C GLY A 121 -4.55 -18.64 4.40
N GLN A 122 -4.23 -17.79 3.43
CA GLN A 122 -2.98 -17.04 3.45
C GLN A 122 -3.21 -15.59 2.99
N GLN A 123 -3.43 -14.71 3.99
CA GLN A 123 -3.26 -13.27 3.88
C GLN A 123 -1.79 -12.98 3.52
N HIS A 124 -1.42 -13.25 2.27
CA HIS A 124 -0.08 -13.05 1.76
C HIS A 124 -0.08 -11.71 1.02
N SER A 125 0.26 -10.64 1.74
CA SER A 125 0.93 -9.53 1.07
C SER A 125 2.28 -10.08 0.65
N LEU A 126 2.37 -10.57 -0.59
CA LEU A 126 3.66 -10.87 -1.21
C LEU A 126 4.40 -9.53 -1.31
N ASP A 127 5.49 -9.38 -0.57
CA ASP A 127 6.43 -8.31 -0.83
C ASP A 127 6.99 -8.47 -2.25
N LEU A 128 7.56 -7.40 -2.83
CA LEU A 128 8.19 -7.41 -4.17
C LEU A 128 9.34 -8.43 -4.32
N GLN A 129 9.68 -9.16 -3.25
CA GLN A 129 10.67 -10.24 -3.17
C GLN A 129 10.05 -11.63 -2.93
N GLY A 130 8.72 -11.78 -3.03
CA GLY A 130 8.02 -13.06 -2.84
C GLY A 130 7.97 -13.56 -1.39
N LYS A 131 8.14 -12.68 -0.40
CA LYS A 131 8.04 -13.03 1.02
C LYS A 131 6.70 -12.60 1.61
N VAL A 132 6.17 -13.44 2.50
CA VAL A 132 4.89 -13.25 3.18
C VAL A 132 5.02 -12.16 4.24
N SER A 133 4.45 -10.98 3.98
CA SER A 133 4.20 -9.98 5.02
C SER A 133 2.86 -10.26 5.70
N ARG A 134 2.89 -11.08 6.76
CA ARG A 134 1.78 -11.24 7.73
C ARG A 134 2.14 -10.48 9.00
N CYS A 135 1.28 -9.56 9.45
CA CYS A 135 1.12 -9.05 10.84
C CYS A 135 0.06 -7.93 10.80
N LEU A 136 -0.82 -7.65 11.76
CA LEU A 136 -1.11 -8.17 13.11
C LEU A 136 -2.56 -7.74 13.47
N GLN A 137 -3.21 -8.45 14.40
CA GLN A 137 -4.56 -8.17 14.91
C GLN A 137 -4.45 -7.34 16.21
N LEU A 138 -5.12 -6.19 16.30
CA LEU A 138 -5.12 -5.31 17.48
C LEU A 138 -6.48 -5.37 18.16
N PRO A 139 -6.62 -5.21 19.49
CA PRO A 139 -7.88 -4.81 20.11
C PRO A 139 -8.15 -3.30 19.98
N SER A 140 -9.27 -2.94 19.37
CA SER A 140 -9.95 -1.67 19.51
C SER A 140 -10.36 -1.52 20.99
N ARG A 141 -9.72 -0.60 21.69
CA ARG A 141 -10.05 -0.08 23.04
C ARG A 141 -11.01 -0.88 23.93
#